data_AF-A0A1I3AK85-F1
#
_entry.id   AF-A0A1I3AK85-F1
#
_cell.length_a   1.000
_cell.length_b   1.000
_cell.length_c   1.000
_cell.angle_alpha   90.00
_cell.angle_beta   90.00
_cell.angle_gamma   90.00
#
_symmetry.space_group_name_H-M   'P 1'
#
loop_
_entity.id
_entity.type
_entity.pdbx_description
1 polymer ?
#
loop_
_entity_poly.entity_id
_entity_poly.type
_entity_poly.pdbx_seq_one_letter_code
_entity_poly.pdbx_strand_id
1 'polypeptide(L)'
;MQINNHYTSVNGGLGLFKNEEGKGNSFRDELSNAINIVNQLQLDSDQYTEKLVTGEIENVHEVMIASQKADIAIQMMTAVRGKLVDAYQEIMRMQI
;
A
#
# COMPACT_ATOMS: atom_id res chain seq x y z
N MET A 1 -42.75 -30.57 -44.71
CA MET A 1 -41.92 -29.51 -44.12
C MET A 1 -42.52 -29.20 -42.75
N GLN A 2 -41.78 -29.47 -41.67
CA GLN A 2 -42.30 -29.38 -40.29
C GLN A 2 -42.22 -27.94 -39.76
N ILE A 3 -43.33 -27.48 -39.19
CA ILE A 3 -43.48 -26.25 -38.41
C ILE A 3 -42.84 -26.44 -37.05
N ASN A 4 -41.70 -25.81 -36.76
CA ASN A 4 -41.08 -25.87 -35.44
C ASN A 4 -41.33 -24.57 -34.67
N ASN A 5 -42.26 -24.66 -33.73
CA ASN A 5 -42.53 -23.69 -32.68
C ASN A 5 -41.46 -23.87 -31.59
N HIS A 6 -40.62 -22.87 -31.34
CA HIS A 6 -39.89 -22.81 -30.07
C HIS A 6 -40.00 -21.41 -29.48
N TYR A 7 -40.47 -21.41 -28.24
CA TYR A 7 -40.85 -20.24 -27.48
C TYR A 7 -39.66 -19.32 -27.20
N THR A 8 -40.00 -18.03 -27.16
CA THR A 8 -39.22 -16.90 -26.72
C THR A 8 -38.43 -17.16 -25.43
N SER A 9 -37.16 -16.74 -25.40
CA SER A 9 -36.53 -16.26 -24.18
C SER A 9 -35.81 -14.95 -24.48
N VAL A 10 -36.51 -13.84 -24.23
CA VAL A 10 -35.89 -12.53 -24.07
C VAL A 10 -35.15 -12.58 -22.74
N ASN A 11 -33.85 -12.83 -22.76
CA ASN A 11 -32.99 -12.64 -21.60
C ASN A 11 -32.29 -11.28 -21.74
N GLY A 12 -33.10 -10.22 -21.61
CA GLY A 12 -32.60 -8.89 -21.28
C GLY A 12 -32.14 -8.92 -19.82
N GLY A 13 -30.83 -8.88 -19.62
CA GLY A 13 -30.22 -8.95 -18.29
C GLY A 13 -28.77 -8.48 -18.33
N LEU A 14 -28.59 -7.18 -18.57
CA LEU A 14 -27.50 -6.34 -18.05
C LEU A 14 -26.10 -6.97 -18.02
N GLY A 15 -25.37 -6.85 -19.13
CA GLY A 15 -23.90 -6.98 -19.18
C GLY A 15 -23.16 -5.85 -18.43
N LEU A 16 -23.55 -5.55 -17.19
CA LEU A 16 -23.10 -4.40 -16.40
C LEU A 16 -22.09 -4.79 -15.30
N PHE A 17 -21.75 -6.07 -15.20
CA PHE A 17 -20.70 -6.56 -14.29
C PHE A 17 -19.67 -7.34 -15.07
N LYS A 18 -19.07 -6.70 -16.09
CA LYS A 18 -17.69 -7.03 -16.41
C LYS A 18 -16.88 -6.56 -15.20
N ASN A 19 -16.63 -7.48 -14.27
CA ASN A 19 -15.56 -7.34 -13.31
C ASN A 19 -14.29 -7.23 -14.14
N GLU A 20 -13.94 -6.00 -14.51
CA GLU A 20 -12.56 -5.62 -14.67
C GLU A 20 -11.95 -5.96 -13.31
N GLU A 21 -11.37 -7.17 -13.20
CA GLU A 21 -10.33 -7.44 -12.21
C GLU A 21 -9.20 -6.46 -12.53
N GLY A 22 -9.42 -5.21 -12.09
CA GLY A 22 -8.41 -4.19 -12.07
C GLY A 22 -7.32 -4.77 -11.19
N LYS A 23 -6.24 -5.21 -11.82
CA LYS A 23 -4.93 -5.33 -11.20
C LYS A 23 -4.44 -3.93 -10.80
N GLY A 24 -5.24 -3.19 -10.04
CA GLY A 24 -4.73 -2.12 -9.20
C GLY A 24 -3.93 -2.80 -8.10
N ASN A 25 -2.73 -2.30 -7.81
CA ASN A 25 -1.91 -2.80 -6.71
C ASN A 25 -2.79 -3.00 -5.48
N SER A 26 -2.75 -4.20 -4.89
CA SER A 26 -3.57 -4.44 -3.71
C SER A 26 -3.09 -3.53 -2.59
N PHE A 27 -3.98 -3.15 -1.67
CA PHE A 27 -3.58 -2.38 -0.49
C PHE A 27 -2.41 -3.05 0.26
N ARG A 28 -2.35 -4.38 0.24
CA ARG A 28 -1.24 -5.17 0.81
C ARG A 28 0.08 -4.88 0.10
N ASP A 29 0.07 -4.75 -1.22
CA ASP A 29 1.26 -4.45 -2.02
C ASP A 29 1.73 -3.02 -1.75
N GLU A 30 0.80 -2.06 -1.66
CA GLU A 30 1.14 -0.67 -1.32
C GLU A 30 1.67 -0.53 0.11
N LEU A 31 1.07 -1.22 1.07
CA LEU A 31 1.57 -1.26 2.45
C LEU A 31 2.96 -1.91 2.53
N SER A 32 3.18 -2.99 1.78
CA SER A 32 4.49 -3.65 1.71
C SER A 32 5.54 -2.73 1.08
N ASN A 33 5.16 -1.99 0.04
CA ASN A 33 6.01 -0.99 -0.59
C ASN A 33 6.38 0.13 0.39
N ALA A 34 5.39 0.65 1.14
CA ALA A 34 5.64 1.66 2.16
C ALA A 34 6.64 1.17 3.22
N ILE A 35 6.50 -0.08 3.70
CA ILE A 35 7.44 -0.72 4.64
C ILE A 35 8.86 -0.76 4.08
N ASN A 36 9.01 -1.16 2.82
CA ASN A 36 10.30 -1.18 2.16
C ASN A 36 10.91 0.23 2.05
N ILE A 37 10.10 1.26 1.76
CA ILE A 37 10.55 2.65 1.67
C ILE A 37 11.07 3.13 3.02
N VAL A 38 10.36 2.87 4.12
CA VAL A 38 10.84 3.25 5.47
C VAL A 38 12.14 2.55 5.81
N ASN A 39 12.26 1.26 5.51
CA ASN A 39 13.51 0.52 5.70
C ASN A 39 14.66 1.13 4.90
N GLN A 40 14.41 1.50 3.64
CA GLN A 40 15.42 2.14 2.80
C GLN A 40 15.85 3.49 3.38
N LEU A 41 14.90 4.32 3.83
CA LEU A 41 15.22 5.62 4.43
C LEU A 41 16.07 5.48 5.71
N GLN A 42 15.82 4.44 6.51
CA GLN A 42 16.65 4.14 7.67
C GLN A 42 18.08 3.76 7.26
N LEU A 43 18.22 2.84 6.32
CA LEU A 43 19.54 2.42 5.81
C LEU A 43 20.31 3.57 5.17
N ASP A 44 19.61 4.45 4.43
CA ASP A 44 20.21 5.64 3.84
C ASP A 44 20.73 6.57 4.95
N SER A 45 19.92 6.85 5.98
CA SER A 45 20.34 7.66 7.14
C SER A 45 21.58 7.07 7.83
N ASP A 46 21.63 5.75 7.99
CA ASP A 46 22.76 5.06 8.61
C ASP A 46 24.02 5.17 7.74
N GLN A 47 23.90 5.00 6.41
CA GLN A 47 25.01 5.19 5.46
C GLN A 47 25.53 6.63 5.44
N TYR A 48 24.63 7.61 5.45
CA TYR A 48 25.02 9.03 5.50
C TYR A 48 25.75 9.34 6.81
N THR A 49 25.29 8.77 7.92
CA THR A 49 25.95 8.89 9.23
C THR A 49 27.34 8.26 9.21
N GLU A 50 27.48 7.05 8.66
CA GLU A 50 28.76 6.35 8.55
C GLU A 50 29.76 7.17 7.73
N LYS A 51 29.36 7.64 6.55
CA LYS A 51 30.20 8.44 5.67
C LYS A 51 30.58 9.80 6.27
N LEU A 52 29.73 10.39 7.10
CA LEU A 52 30.07 11.61 7.85
C LEU A 52 31.16 11.33 8.90
N VAL A 53 31.05 10.22 9.62
CA VAL A 53 32.03 9.83 10.66
C VAL A 53 33.37 9.41 10.04
N THR A 54 33.37 8.80 8.85
CA THR A 54 34.59 8.45 8.12
C THR A 54 35.23 9.64 7.38
N GLY A 55 34.54 10.79 7.34
CA GLY A 55 35.03 12.00 6.67
C GLY A 55 34.88 11.99 5.14
N GLU A 56 34.14 11.03 4.58
CA GLU A 56 33.83 10.97 3.14
C GLU A 56 32.80 12.03 2.71
N ILE A 57 32.04 12.59 3.66
CA ILE A 57 31.13 13.72 3.42
C ILE A 57 31.41 14.84 4.41
N GLU A 58 31.69 16.03 3.89
CA GLU A 58 31.76 17.26 4.70
C GLU A 58 30.36 17.84 4.99
N ASN A 59 29.34 17.31 4.31
CA ASN A 59 28.00 17.89 4.31
C ASN A 59 27.09 17.25 5.36
N VAL A 60 27.23 17.71 6.60
CA VAL A 60 26.36 17.37 7.74
C VAL A 60 24.87 17.56 7.46
N HIS A 61 24.49 18.43 6.51
CA HIS A 61 23.08 18.67 6.19
C HIS A 61 22.42 17.49 5.49
N GLU A 62 23.17 16.70 4.71
CA GLU A 62 22.60 15.52 4.03
C GLU A 62 22.21 14.44 5.04
N VAL A 63 23.06 14.21 6.04
CA VAL A 63 22.77 13.29 7.16
C VAL A 63 21.52 13.75 7.90
N MET A 64 21.49 15.03 8.29
CA MET A 64 20.35 15.59 9.02
C MET A 64 19.04 15.48 8.23
N ILE A 65 19.06 15.75 6.92
CA ILE A 65 17.87 15.61 6.06
C ILE A 65 17.46 14.15 5.94
N ALA A 66 18.40 13.22 5.77
CA ALA A 66 18.13 11.79 5.66
C ALA A 66 17.50 11.27 6.96
N SER A 67 18.07 11.61 8.12
CA SER A 67 17.52 11.25 9.43
C SER A 67 16.12 11.83 9.64
N GLN A 68 15.90 13.11 9.31
CA GLN A 68 14.57 13.72 9.44
C GLN A 68 13.52 13.04 8.55
N LYS A 69 13.91 12.63 7.34
CA LYS A 69 13.02 11.86 6.44
C LYS A 69 12.68 10.49 7.03
N ALA A 70 13.68 9.77 7.54
CA ALA A 70 13.48 8.48 8.18
C ALA A 70 12.52 8.59 9.38
N ASP A 71 12.73 9.57 10.26
CA ASP A 71 11.89 9.81 11.44
C ASP A 71 10.43 10.06 11.08
N ILE A 72 10.18 10.97 10.12
CA ILE A 72 8.82 11.29 9.68
C ILE A 72 8.15 10.05 9.06
N ALA A 73 8.90 9.27 8.27
CA ALA A 73 8.36 8.09 7.61
C ALA A 73 8.01 6.98 8.62
N ILE A 74 8.83 6.78 9.67
CA ILE A 74 8.56 5.85 10.77
C ILE A 74 7.32 6.28 11.57
N GLN A 75 7.19 7.58 11.86
CA GLN A 75 6.01 8.11 12.56
C GLN A 75 4.74 7.86 11.76
N MET A 76 4.77 8.13 10.45
CA MET A 76 3.65 7.87 9.56
C MET A 76 3.28 6.38 9.54
N MET A 77 4.28 5.50 9.46
CA MET A 77 4.08 4.06 9.46
C MET A 77 3.46 3.54 10.76
N THR A 78 3.85 4.11 11.90
CA THR A 78 3.27 3.81 13.20
C THR A 78 1.80 4.22 13.26
N ALA A 79 1.46 5.38 12.71
CA ALA A 79 0.06 5.81 12.61
C ALA A 79 -0.77 4.88 11.73
N VAL A 80 -0.23 4.46 10.58
CA VAL A 80 -0.88 3.48 9.69
C VAL A 80 -1.08 2.13 10.41
N ARG A 81 -0.06 1.63 11.11
CA ARG A 81 -0.17 0.42 11.94
C ARG A 81 -1.32 0.53 12.96
N GLY A 82 -1.43 1.67 13.64
CA GLY A 82 -2.54 1.93 14.56
C GLY A 82 -3.90 1.83 13.88
N LYS A 83 -4.06 2.50 12.72
CA LYS A 83 -5.30 2.46 11.94
C LYS A 83 -5.67 1.07 11.44
N LEU A 84 -4.69 0.24 11.11
CA LEU A 84 -4.94 -1.15 10.71
C LEU A 84 -5.44 -2.00 11.87
N VAL A 85 -4.89 -1.80 13.07
CA VAL A 85 -5.38 -2.47 14.29
C VAL A 85 -6.79 -2.00 14.62
N ASP A 86 -7.07 -0.70 14.53
CA ASP A 86 -8.41 -0.14 14.75
C ASP A 86 -9.42 -0.73 13.76
N ALA A 87 -9.07 -0.79 12.46
CA ALA A 87 -9.94 -1.36 11.42
C ALA A 87 -10.21 -2.84 11.66
N TYR A 88 -9.21 -3.61 12.09
CA TYR A 88 -9.40 -5.02 12.47
C TYR A 88 -10.35 -5.16 13.66
N GLN A 89 -10.17 -4.34 14.71
CA GLN A 89 -11.06 -4.34 15.87
C GLN A 89 -12.51 -3.98 15.51
N GLU A 90 -12.70 -3.03 14.61
CA GLU A 90 -14.03 -2.60 14.15
C GLU A 90 -14.76 -3.73 13.40
N ILE A 91 -14.07 -4.44 12.51
CA ILE A 91 -14.65 -5.60 11.80
C ILE A 91 -15.10 -6.68 12.80
N MET A 92 -14.30 -6.95 13.84
CA MET A 92 -14.65 -7.92 14.88
C MET A 92 -15.88 -7.47 15.70
N ARG A 93 -16.06 -6.16 15.90
CA ARG A 93 -17.21 -5.59 16.60
C ARG A 93 -18.52 -5.63 15.79
N MET A 94 -18.44 -5.69 14.47
CA MET A 94 -19.63 -5.81 13.61
C MET A 94 -20.20 -7.24 13.55
N GLN A 95 -19.44 -8.25 13.95
CA GLN A 95 -19.83 -9.67 13.81
C GLN A 95 -20.50 -10.29 15.07
N ILE A 96 -20.70 -9.49 16.13
CA ILE A 96 -21.47 -9.89 17.32
C ILE A 96 -22.91 -9.39 17.26
#